data_AF-A0A7X7L5X4-F1
#
_entry.id   AF-A0A7X7L5X4-F1
#
_cell.length_a   1.000
_cell.length_b   1.000
_cell.length_c   1.000
_cell.angle_alpha   90.00
_cell.angle_beta   90.00
_cell.angle_gamma   90.00
#
_symmetry.space_group_name_H-M   'P 1'
#
loop_
_entity.id
_entity.type
_entity.pdbx_description
1 polymer ?
#
loop_
_entity_poly.entity_id
_entity_poly.type
_entity_poly.pdbx_seq_one_letter_code
_entity_poly.pdbx_strand_id
1 'polypeptide(L)'
;MNIYHKDVSIIGKSVLKPRCTSIPYSDLADAKKDIRGLSPFFKSLDGKWNFTFLENEFDIPEDFFLPEFDDQDWDIIPVPSSWQAQGYDTPHYINSRYPFPVDPPHIPDMNPVGLYRTVFILPKAFENRNTVLHFGGVNSSFVLYVNGKEAGYSQGSHMPSEFDITSFTRPGA
;
A
#
# COMPACT_ATOMS: atom_id res chain seq x y z
N MET A 1 9.99 -12.64 -7.45
CA MET A 1 9.51 -11.60 -6.51
C MET A 1 10.39 -11.58 -5.27
N ASN A 2 10.60 -10.43 -4.62
CA ASN A 2 11.44 -10.35 -3.42
C ASN A 2 10.62 -10.68 -2.16
N ILE A 3 11.06 -11.65 -1.35
CA ILE A 3 10.35 -12.11 -0.14
C ILE A 3 10.95 -11.43 1.10
N TYR A 4 10.59 -10.17 1.33
CA TYR A 4 11.14 -9.39 2.45
C TYR A 4 10.58 -9.79 3.82
N HIS A 5 9.34 -10.29 3.87
CA HIS A 5 8.64 -10.50 5.14
C HIS A 5 9.13 -11.68 5.96
N LYS A 6 10.00 -12.53 5.38
CA LYS A 6 10.67 -13.64 6.06
C LYS A 6 12.03 -13.24 6.66
N ASP A 7 12.53 -12.03 6.39
CA ASP A 7 13.80 -11.52 6.93
C ASP A 7 13.55 -10.45 8.01
N VAL A 8 13.82 -10.81 9.26
CA VAL A 8 13.63 -9.92 10.43
C VAL A 8 14.60 -8.73 10.48
N SER A 9 15.66 -8.73 9.67
CA SER A 9 16.55 -7.58 9.53
C SER A 9 15.97 -6.49 8.61
N ILE A 10 14.92 -6.81 7.85
CA ILE A 10 14.28 -5.92 6.87
C ILE A 10 12.89 -5.52 7.36
N ILE A 11 12.80 -4.39 8.04
CA ILE A 11 11.52 -3.79 8.45
C ILE A 11 10.95 -2.81 7.42
N GLY A 12 11.76 -2.37 6.47
CA GLY A 12 11.35 -1.47 5.39
C GLY A 12 12.47 -1.18 4.40
N LYS A 13 12.09 -0.85 3.17
CA LYS A 13 12.99 -0.48 2.06
C LYS A 13 12.44 0.77 1.39
N SER A 14 13.30 1.78 1.21
CA SER A 14 12.94 3.07 0.62
C SER A 14 11.82 3.84 1.35
N VAL A 15 11.50 3.44 2.59
CA VAL A 15 10.56 4.17 3.45
C VAL A 15 11.23 5.47 3.92
N LEU A 16 10.54 6.60 3.78
CA LEU A 16 11.00 7.88 4.29
C LEU A 16 11.09 7.85 5.82
N LYS A 17 12.00 8.65 6.39
CA LYS A 17 12.19 8.70 7.84
C LYS A 17 10.87 9.11 8.54
N PRO A 18 10.53 8.48 9.69
CA PRO A 18 9.37 8.86 10.47
C PRO A 18 9.38 10.35 10.82
N ARG A 19 8.22 10.99 10.69
CA ARG A 19 8.00 12.41 10.96
C ARG A 19 6.52 12.64 11.28
N CYS A 20 6.19 13.80 11.83
CA CYS A 20 4.80 14.24 11.89
C CYS A 20 4.22 14.33 10.46
N THR A 21 3.01 13.81 10.28
CA THR A 21 2.26 13.97 9.04
C THR A 21 2.10 15.46 8.76
N SER A 22 2.45 15.86 7.54
CA SER A 22 2.24 17.22 7.07
C SER A 22 1.72 17.20 5.66
N ILE A 23 0.79 18.11 5.36
CA ILE A 23 0.24 18.34 4.03
C ILE A 23 0.54 19.80 3.70
N PRO A 24 1.23 20.08 2.58
CA PRO A 24 1.45 21.46 2.18
C PRO A 24 0.12 22.08 1.74
N TYR A 25 -0.10 23.35 2.01
CA TYR A 25 -1.26 24.12 1.53
C TYR A 25 -0.76 25.33 0.72
N SER A 26 -1.59 25.85 -0.18
CA SER A 26 -1.28 27.05 -0.98
C SER A 26 -1.33 28.34 -0.17
N ASP A 27 -2.11 28.37 0.91
CA ASP A 27 -2.30 29.55 1.75
C ASP A 27 -2.57 29.18 3.22
N LEU A 28 -2.43 30.19 4.08
CA LEU A 28 -2.59 30.06 5.52
C LEU A 28 -4.05 29.89 5.95
N ALA A 29 -5.01 30.42 5.18
CA ALA A 29 -6.42 30.35 5.56
C ALA A 29 -6.93 28.92 5.46
N ASP A 30 -6.58 28.20 4.39
CA ASP A 30 -6.90 26.79 4.23
C ASP A 30 -6.07 25.89 5.14
N ALA A 31 -4.78 26.21 5.35
CA ALA A 31 -3.95 25.49 6.31
C ALA A 31 -4.54 25.49 7.74
N LYS A 32 -5.13 26.61 8.17
CA LYS A 32 -5.76 26.75 9.50
C LYS A 32 -7.04 25.94 9.67
N LYS A 33 -7.70 25.54 8.57
CA LYS A 33 -8.91 24.70 8.62
C LYS A 33 -8.58 23.23 8.89
N ASP A 34 -7.35 22.81 8.61
CA ASP A 34 -6.87 21.43 8.76
C ASP A 34 -7.71 20.37 8.01
N ILE A 35 -8.25 20.78 6.85
CA ILE A 35 -9.01 19.88 5.97
C ILE A 35 -8.09 19.50 4.79
N ARG A 36 -7.58 18.27 4.81
CA ARG A 36 -6.62 17.73 3.81
C ARG A 36 -7.05 17.99 2.36
N GLY A 37 -8.34 17.77 2.07
CA GLY A 37 -8.92 17.93 0.73
C GLY A 37 -8.98 19.37 0.21
N LEU A 38 -8.73 20.38 1.04
CA LEU A 38 -8.60 21.77 0.58
C LEU A 38 -7.21 22.04 -0.02
N SER A 39 -6.21 21.21 0.29
CA SER A 39 -4.90 21.37 -0.31
C SER A 39 -4.93 20.95 -1.79
N PRO A 40 -4.46 21.81 -2.72
CA PRO A 40 -4.27 21.42 -4.11
C PRO A 40 -3.14 20.39 -4.29
N PHE A 41 -2.35 20.16 -3.24
CA PHE A 41 -1.21 19.23 -3.18
C PHE A 41 -1.56 17.93 -2.45
N PHE A 42 -2.85 17.66 -2.25
CA PHE A 42 -3.35 16.42 -1.68
C PHE A 42 -4.30 15.75 -2.67
N LYS A 43 -4.12 14.44 -2.84
CA LYS A 43 -5.06 13.59 -3.58
C LYS A 43 -5.27 12.33 -2.75
N SER A 44 -6.51 12.07 -2.35
CA SER A 44 -6.84 10.78 -1.76
C SER A 44 -6.84 9.70 -2.84
N LEU A 45 -6.32 8.53 -2.47
CA LEU A 45 -6.44 7.30 -3.25
C LEU A 45 -7.43 6.32 -2.61
N ASP A 46 -8.16 6.73 -1.56
CA ASP A 46 -9.30 5.97 -1.06
C ASP A 46 -10.36 5.83 -2.15
N GLY A 47 -11.05 4.69 -2.17
CA GLY A 47 -12.05 4.39 -3.19
C GLY A 47 -12.05 2.93 -3.60
N LYS A 48 -12.26 2.67 -4.89
CA LYS A 48 -12.36 1.32 -5.46
C LYS A 48 -11.04 0.92 -6.10
N TRP A 49 -10.50 -0.22 -5.70
CA TRP A 49 -9.26 -0.78 -6.25
C TRP A 49 -9.56 -2.17 -6.82
N ASN A 50 -8.88 -2.54 -7.91
CA ASN A 50 -8.88 -3.91 -8.41
C ASN A 50 -8.16 -4.78 -7.38
N PHE A 51 -8.73 -5.95 -7.08
CA PHE A 51 -8.29 -6.80 -5.99
C PHE A 51 -8.43 -8.27 -6.34
N THR A 52 -7.40 -9.04 -6.02
CA THR A 52 -7.52 -10.50 -5.97
C THR A 52 -6.91 -11.03 -4.67
N PHE A 53 -7.49 -12.12 -4.19
CA PHE A 53 -7.07 -12.82 -2.99
C PHE A 53 -6.42 -14.15 -3.39
N LEU A 54 -5.26 -14.42 -2.81
CA LEU A 54 -4.50 -15.64 -3.01
C LEU A 54 -4.26 -16.32 -1.66
N GLU A 55 -4.28 -17.65 -1.62
CA GLU A 55 -4.05 -18.39 -0.38
C GLU A 55 -2.59 -18.36 0.10
N ASN A 56 -1.66 -18.08 -0.81
CA ASN A 56 -0.23 -18.07 -0.56
C ASN A 56 0.53 -17.22 -1.60
N GLU A 57 1.83 -17.02 -1.38
CA GLU A 57 2.70 -16.20 -2.24
C GLU A 57 3.14 -16.87 -3.55
N PHE A 58 3.02 -18.20 -3.66
CA PHE A 58 3.47 -18.95 -4.84
C PHE A 58 2.53 -18.78 -6.04
N ASP A 59 1.28 -18.38 -5.78
CA ASP A 59 0.26 -18.14 -6.80
C ASP A 59 0.28 -16.69 -7.33
N ILE A 60 1.21 -15.84 -6.88
CA ILE A 60 1.33 -14.47 -7.37
C ILE A 60 1.84 -14.49 -8.83
N PRO A 61 1.11 -13.92 -9.80
CA PRO A 61 1.60 -13.80 -11.17
C PRO A 61 2.89 -12.97 -11.22
N GLU A 62 3.92 -13.44 -11.91
CA GLU A 62 5.24 -12.79 -11.93
C GLU A 62 5.22 -11.37 -12.50
N ASP A 63 4.19 -11.02 -13.27
CA ASP A 63 4.03 -9.78 -14.00
C ASP A 63 2.88 -8.89 -13.46
N PHE A 64 2.24 -9.27 -12.34
CA PHE A 64 1.08 -8.56 -11.79
C PHE A 64 1.32 -7.07 -11.52
N PHE A 65 2.57 -6.65 -11.35
CA PHE A 65 2.96 -5.27 -11.08
C PHE A 65 3.18 -4.43 -12.34
N LEU A 66 3.20 -5.04 -13.53
CA LEU A 66 3.34 -4.32 -14.79
C LEU A 66 2.06 -3.54 -15.12
N PRO A 67 2.16 -2.32 -15.68
CA PRO A 67 1.00 -1.55 -16.10
C PRO A 67 0.11 -2.28 -17.11
N GLU A 68 0.70 -3.15 -17.94
CA GLU A 68 0.07 -3.86 -19.04
C GLU A 68 -0.59 -5.18 -18.61
N PHE A 69 -0.43 -5.56 -17.33
CA PHE A 69 -1.08 -6.74 -16.76
C PHE A 69 -2.60 -6.62 -16.83
N ASP A 70 -3.25 -7.67 -17.31
CA ASP A 70 -4.70 -7.74 -17.43
C ASP A 70 -5.33 -8.18 -16.11
N ASP A 71 -5.98 -7.24 -15.43
CA ASP A 71 -6.69 -7.44 -14.17
C ASP A 71 -8.21 -7.34 -14.33
N GLN A 72 -8.75 -7.47 -15.56
CA GLN A 72 -10.18 -7.32 -15.83
C GLN A 72 -11.07 -8.33 -15.09
N ASP A 73 -10.55 -9.53 -14.82
CA ASP A 73 -11.26 -10.58 -14.09
C ASP A 73 -11.13 -10.44 -12.56
N TRP A 74 -10.40 -9.43 -12.07
CA TRP A 74 -10.26 -9.20 -10.63
C TRP A 74 -11.50 -8.56 -10.03
N ASP A 75 -11.73 -8.82 -8.75
CA ASP A 75 -12.79 -8.18 -8.00
C ASP A 75 -12.47 -6.70 -7.74
N ILE A 76 -13.44 -5.98 -7.20
CA ILE A 76 -13.27 -4.60 -6.75
C ILE A 76 -13.44 -4.54 -5.23
N ILE A 77 -12.44 -4.02 -4.52
CA ILE A 77 -12.48 -3.84 -3.06
C ILE A 77 -12.49 -2.36 -2.68
N PRO A 78 -13.27 -1.95 -1.66
CA PRO A 78 -13.17 -0.61 -1.10
C PRO A 78 -11.88 -0.45 -0.28
N VAL A 79 -11.17 0.65 -0.47
CA VAL A 79 -10.01 1.07 0.31
C VAL A 79 -10.37 2.37 1.05
N PRO A 80 -10.20 2.43 2.39
CA PRO A 80 -9.67 1.39 3.27
C PRO A 80 -10.71 0.31 3.65
N SER A 81 -10.27 -0.94 3.77
CA SER A 81 -11.05 -2.03 4.40
C SER A 81 -10.13 -3.17 4.86
N SER A 82 -10.67 -4.09 5.66
CA SER A 82 -10.06 -5.42 5.86
C SER A 82 -10.75 -6.41 4.93
N TRP A 83 -9.98 -7.21 4.18
CA TRP A 83 -10.56 -8.13 3.19
C TRP A 83 -11.48 -9.18 3.83
N GLN A 84 -11.25 -9.56 5.09
CA GLN A 84 -12.14 -10.44 5.87
C GLN A 84 -13.54 -9.85 6.05
N ALA A 85 -13.65 -8.52 6.16
CA ALA A 85 -14.95 -7.86 6.22
C ALA A 85 -15.61 -7.73 4.84
N GLN A 86 -14.88 -8.03 3.76
CA GLN A 86 -15.36 -8.00 2.37
C GLN A 86 -15.66 -9.40 1.81
N GLY A 87 -15.55 -10.45 2.64
CA GLY A 87 -15.90 -11.83 2.26
C GLY A 87 -14.72 -12.71 1.85
N TYR A 88 -13.48 -12.21 1.92
CA TYR A 88 -12.28 -13.01 1.67
C TYR A 88 -11.69 -13.53 2.97
N ASP A 89 -11.31 -14.81 3.03
CA ASP A 89 -10.69 -15.40 4.22
C ASP A 89 -11.55 -15.33 5.50
N THR A 90 -11.07 -15.90 6.60
CA THR A 90 -11.78 -15.96 7.88
C THR A 90 -11.12 -15.03 8.91
N PRO A 91 -11.88 -14.14 9.59
CA PRO A 91 -11.33 -13.37 10.69
C PRO A 91 -11.03 -14.29 11.89
N HIS A 92 -9.82 -14.16 12.43
CA HIS A 92 -9.40 -14.91 13.61
C HIS A 92 -9.46 -14.05 14.87
N TYR A 93 -10.22 -14.51 15.88
CA TYR A 93 -10.16 -13.97 17.24
C TYR A 93 -9.47 -14.98 18.16
N ILE A 94 -8.25 -14.66 18.58
CA ILE A 94 -7.46 -15.50 19.48
C ILE A 94 -6.84 -14.60 20.55
N ASN A 95 -6.94 -15.01 21.81
CA ASN A 95 -6.50 -14.19 22.93
C ASN A 95 -4.96 -14.13 23.05
N SER A 96 -4.30 -15.27 23.23
CA SER A 96 -2.87 -15.32 23.59
C SER A 96 -1.98 -16.16 22.67
N ARG A 97 -2.56 -17.07 21.89
CA ARG A 97 -1.81 -17.92 20.96
C ARG A 97 -1.73 -17.23 19.60
N TYR A 98 -0.65 -17.47 18.85
CA TYR A 98 -0.62 -17.13 17.44
C TYR A 98 -1.66 -17.97 16.67
N PRO A 99 -2.25 -17.43 15.59
CA PRO A 99 -3.15 -18.18 14.72
C PRO A 99 -2.42 -19.25 13.87
N PHE A 100 -1.11 -19.39 14.04
CA PHE A 100 -0.25 -20.29 13.30
C PHE A 100 0.81 -20.94 14.22
N PRO A 101 1.48 -22.03 13.78
CA PRO A 101 2.60 -22.64 14.51
C PRO A 101 3.69 -21.63 14.88
N VAL A 102 4.16 -21.68 16.13
CA VAL A 102 5.16 -20.73 16.64
C VAL A 102 6.57 -21.26 16.35
N ASP A 103 7.18 -20.79 15.27
CA ASP A 103 8.56 -21.12 14.88
C ASP A 103 9.37 -19.89 14.38
N PRO A 104 9.66 -18.89 15.21
CA PRO A 104 10.29 -17.64 14.75
C PRO A 104 11.71 -17.87 14.18
N PRO A 105 12.11 -17.16 13.09
CA PRO A 105 11.35 -16.13 12.37
C PRO A 105 10.43 -16.68 11.27
N HIS A 106 10.28 -18.00 11.17
CA HIS A 106 9.51 -18.65 10.12
C HIS A 106 8.00 -18.48 10.34
N ILE A 107 7.31 -18.24 9.23
CA ILE A 107 5.85 -18.22 9.15
C ILE A 107 5.39 -19.35 8.23
N PRO A 108 4.13 -19.80 8.33
CA PRO A 108 3.61 -20.80 7.39
C PRO A 108 3.70 -20.33 5.95
N ASP A 109 3.93 -21.30 5.05
CA ASP A 109 3.88 -21.05 3.60
C ASP A 109 2.45 -20.76 3.11
N MET A 110 1.44 -21.30 3.80
CA MET A 110 0.04 -20.91 3.64
C MET A 110 -0.19 -19.56 4.35
N ASN A 111 0.15 -18.48 3.65
CA ASN A 111 0.06 -17.11 4.14
C ASN A 111 -0.70 -16.26 3.11
N PRO A 112 -1.97 -15.92 3.36
CA PRO A 112 -2.81 -15.22 2.40
C PRO A 112 -2.23 -13.91 1.89
N VAL A 113 -2.38 -13.66 0.59
CA VAL A 113 -1.88 -12.45 -0.08
C VAL A 113 -3.03 -11.74 -0.78
N GLY A 114 -3.16 -10.44 -0.52
CA GLY A 114 -4.04 -9.55 -1.27
C GLY A 114 -3.24 -8.74 -2.28
N LEU A 115 -3.54 -8.89 -3.56
CA LEU A 115 -2.98 -8.04 -4.61
C LEU A 115 -3.93 -6.88 -4.87
N TYR A 116 -3.43 -5.66 -4.77
CA TYR A 116 -4.20 -4.43 -4.95
C TYR A 116 -3.65 -3.65 -6.14
N ARG A 117 -4.51 -3.26 -7.07
CA ARG A 117 -4.16 -2.44 -8.24
C ARG A 117 -5.09 -1.24 -8.36
N THR A 118 -4.53 -0.08 -8.68
CA THR A 118 -5.28 1.14 -8.95
C THR A 118 -4.53 2.02 -9.95
N VAL A 119 -5.28 2.73 -10.77
CA VAL A 119 -4.76 3.69 -11.75
C VAL A 119 -5.24 5.08 -11.34
N PHE A 120 -4.33 6.05 -11.32
CA PHE A 120 -4.67 7.41 -10.94
C PHE A 120 -3.88 8.43 -11.75
N ILE A 121 -4.53 9.56 -12.00
CA ILE A 121 -3.89 10.72 -12.63
C ILE A 121 -3.51 11.72 -11.54
N LEU A 122 -2.24 12.14 -11.56
CA LEU A 122 -1.75 13.20 -10.69
C LEU A 122 -2.36 14.55 -11.09
N PRO A 123 -2.85 15.36 -10.14
CA PRO A 123 -3.34 16.70 -10.46
C PRO A 123 -2.21 17.55 -11.03
N LYS A 124 -2.52 18.47 -11.95
CA LYS A 124 -1.54 19.40 -12.54
C LYS A 124 -0.71 20.16 -11.49
N ALA A 125 -1.30 20.43 -10.31
CA ALA A 125 -0.63 21.09 -9.20
C ALA A 125 0.62 20.34 -8.68
N PHE A 126 0.79 19.06 -9.00
CA PHE A 126 1.94 18.24 -8.65
C PHE A 126 3.11 18.35 -9.65
N GLU A 127 2.93 19.01 -10.80
CA GLU A 127 4.00 19.22 -11.78
C GLU A 127 5.23 19.89 -11.14
N ASN A 128 6.42 19.36 -11.41
CA ASN A 128 7.71 19.83 -10.88
C ASN A 128 7.81 19.83 -9.35
N ARG A 129 7.08 18.93 -8.67
CA ARG A 129 7.15 18.75 -7.22
C ARG A 129 7.51 17.32 -6.86
N ASN A 130 8.03 17.16 -5.64
CA ASN A 130 8.20 15.84 -5.06
C ASN A 130 6.81 15.25 -4.77
N THR A 131 6.59 14.02 -5.21
CA THR A 131 5.36 13.28 -5.01
C THR A 131 5.61 12.17 -4.01
N VAL A 132 4.88 12.21 -2.90
CA VAL A 132 4.96 11.22 -1.82
C VAL A 132 3.67 10.41 -1.80
N LEU A 133 3.79 9.09 -1.82
CA LEU A 133 2.67 8.19 -1.55
C LEU A 133 2.65 7.89 -0.04
N HIS A 134 1.50 8.13 0.61
CA HIS A 134 1.33 7.97 2.05
C HIS A 134 0.29 6.88 2.33
N PHE A 135 0.71 5.80 2.98
CA PHE A 135 -0.18 4.78 3.53
C PHE A 135 -0.43 5.06 5.01
N GLY A 136 -1.70 5.23 5.40
CA GLY A 136 -2.05 5.46 6.81
C GLY A 136 -1.88 4.22 7.70
N GLY A 137 -1.90 3.03 7.11
CA GLY A 137 -1.65 1.74 7.76
C GLY A 137 -2.01 0.58 6.82
N VAL A 138 -1.19 -0.47 6.81
CA VAL A 138 -1.38 -1.69 5.99
C VAL A 138 -1.00 -2.90 6.84
N ASN A 139 -1.89 -3.88 6.94
CA ASN A 139 -1.66 -5.08 7.76
C ASN A 139 -1.32 -6.29 6.89
N SER A 140 -0.22 -7.03 7.10
CA SER A 140 0.85 -6.84 8.10
C SER A 140 2.12 -6.22 7.52
N SER A 141 2.32 -6.38 6.22
CA SER A 141 3.42 -5.86 5.42
C SER A 141 3.01 -5.77 3.95
N PHE A 142 3.75 -5.00 3.14
CA PHE A 142 3.47 -4.89 1.72
C PHE A 142 4.70 -4.47 0.92
N VAL A 143 4.72 -4.87 -0.36
CA VAL A 143 5.64 -4.36 -1.38
C VAL A 143 4.88 -3.36 -2.25
N LEU A 144 5.47 -2.20 -2.51
CA LEU A 144 4.92 -1.16 -3.37
C LEU A 144 5.58 -1.22 -4.75
N TYR A 145 4.74 -1.28 -5.79
CA TYR A 145 5.15 -1.07 -7.18
C TYR A 145 4.46 0.18 -7.73
N VAL A 146 5.21 0.97 -8.51
CA VAL A 146 4.69 2.14 -9.24
C VAL A 146 5.18 2.07 -10.67
N ASN A 147 4.25 2.06 -11.63
CA ASN A 147 4.56 1.97 -13.07
C ASN A 147 5.52 0.82 -13.41
N GLY A 148 5.27 -0.38 -12.88
CA GLY A 148 6.06 -1.58 -13.14
C GLY A 148 7.38 -1.70 -12.36
N LYS A 149 7.72 -0.72 -11.52
CA LYS A 149 8.98 -0.69 -10.77
C LYS A 149 8.73 -0.78 -9.28
N GLU A 150 9.51 -1.59 -8.59
CA GLU A 150 9.48 -1.67 -7.13
C GLU A 150 9.92 -0.32 -6.53
N ALA A 151 9.01 0.33 -5.80
CA ALA A 151 9.26 1.60 -5.12
C ALA A 151 9.69 1.41 -3.67
N GLY A 152 9.27 0.32 -3.01
CA GLY A 152 9.69 0.01 -1.66
C GLY A 152 8.94 -1.13 -1.00
N TYR A 153 9.19 -1.30 0.29
CA TYR A 153 8.59 -2.31 1.15
C TYR A 153 8.44 -1.77 2.57
N SER A 154 7.41 -2.21 3.31
CA SER A 154 7.23 -1.84 4.72
C SER A 154 6.56 -2.94 5.54
N GLN A 155 6.97 -3.05 6.81
CA GLN A 155 6.28 -3.78 7.88
C GLN A 155 5.79 -2.80 8.96
N GLY A 156 4.77 -3.21 9.71
CA GLY A 156 4.26 -2.46 10.87
C GLY A 156 2.86 -1.89 10.64
N SER A 157 1.85 -2.64 11.05
CA SER A 157 0.45 -2.41 10.65
C SER A 157 -0.21 -1.13 11.18
N HIS A 158 0.35 -0.52 12.22
CA HIS A 158 -0.25 0.59 12.95
C HIS A 158 0.57 1.88 12.87
N MET A 159 1.43 1.99 11.86
CA MET A 159 2.23 3.18 11.58
C MET A 159 2.11 3.55 10.11
N PRO A 160 2.19 4.85 9.77
CA PRO A 160 2.19 5.26 8.38
C PRO A 160 3.51 4.90 7.70
N SER A 161 3.43 4.60 6.41
CA SER A 161 4.59 4.37 5.55
C SER A 161 4.55 5.35 4.38
N GLU A 162 5.63 6.10 4.19
CA GLU A 162 5.74 7.11 3.13
C GLU A 162 6.86 6.74 2.15
N PHE A 163 6.59 6.90 0.85
CA PHE A 163 7.55 6.63 -0.23
C PHE A 163 7.62 7.83 -1.16
N ASP A 164 8.82 8.29 -1.48
CA ASP A 164 9.02 9.24 -2.57
C ASP A 164 8.90 8.51 -3.91
N ILE A 165 7.85 8.81 -4.64
CA ILE A 165 7.55 8.18 -5.93
C ILE A 165 7.85 9.12 -7.11
N THR A 166 8.50 10.26 -6.88
CA THR A 166 8.70 11.32 -7.89
C THR A 166 9.31 10.77 -9.19
N SER A 167 10.38 9.97 -9.08
CA SER A 167 11.08 9.36 -10.23
C SER A 167 10.32 8.20 -10.89
N PHE A 168 9.22 7.75 -10.29
CA PHE A 168 8.36 6.70 -10.80
C PHE A 168 7.16 7.25 -11.58
N THR A 169 6.86 8.53 -11.42
CA THR A 169 5.71 9.18 -12.09
C THR A 169 5.97 9.42 -13.59
N ARG A 170 4.89 9.45 -14.37
CA ARG A 170 4.89 9.84 -15.78
C ARG A 170 3.62 10.66 -16.10
N PRO A 171 3.61 11.49 -17.16
CA PRO A 171 2.39 12.18 -17.58
C PRO A 171 1.30 11.18 -17.98
N GLY A 172 0.05 11.49 -17.62
CA GLY A 172 -1.11 10.64 -17.93
C GLY A 172 -1.36 9.54 -16.90
N ALA A 173 -1.94 8.44 -17.36
CA ALA A 173 -2.20 7.23 -16.59
C ALA A 173 -1.07 6.19 -16.75
#